data_AF-U6RDA0-F1
#
_entry.id   AF-U6RDA0-F1
#
_cell.length_a   1.000
_cell.length_b   1.000
_cell.length_c   1.000
_cell.angle_alpha   90.00
_cell.angle_beta   90.00
_cell.angle_gamma   90.00
#
_symmetry.space_group_name_H-M   'P 1'
#
loop_
_entity.id
_entity.type
_entity.pdbx_description
1 polymer ?
#
loop_
_entity_poly.entity_id
_entity_poly.type
_entity_poly.pdbx_seq_one_letter_code
_entity_poly.pdbx_strand_id
1 'polypeptide(L)'
;MKTFPHYLQLDAMDCGPTCLRMIARYYGKNYSLQTLRERSFITREGVSMLGISDAAESIGFRTSGVRITLKQLEEDVPLPCILHWNQNHFVVCYDIRKKRNGYRFHIADPASQNVIYTEQEMKKCWLVTRTEGEEKGTALALEPAPEFYEREDEKEKDGKNSLSFFFKYLLPYKRQIAHLLLGMLAVSLLQLIFPFLTQSLVDVGIRDGNLGFITLILTAQLVVSVSRLSVEFIRSWILLHMNTRINISLISDFLIKLMKLPLRFFDTRMIGDIMQRIGDHNRIESFLTGSSVATLFSFVNFFIFGWILACYNPVILGIFLAGNTLYVCWVLVFMKYRRELDIRRFAQAAGEQSSLIQIRATKRG
;
A
#
# COMPACT_ATOMS: atom_id res chain seq x y z
N MET A 1 -20.72 6.63 19.09
CA MET A 1 -20.27 5.26 18.80
C MET A 1 -18.84 5.35 18.30
N LYS A 2 -17.86 4.77 19.00
CA LYS A 2 -16.48 4.69 18.49
C LYS A 2 -16.50 3.78 17.25
N THR A 3 -15.92 4.24 16.15
CA THR A 3 -15.77 3.43 14.93
C THR A 3 -14.85 2.25 15.22
N PHE A 4 -15.30 1.03 14.89
CA PHE A 4 -14.49 -0.18 15.08
C PHE A 4 -13.21 -0.08 14.22
N PRO A 5 -12.01 -0.33 14.79
CA PRO A 5 -10.76 -0.26 14.06
C PRO A 5 -10.69 -1.42 13.05
N HIS A 6 -10.37 -1.09 11.79
CA HIS A 6 -10.15 -2.10 10.75
C HIS A 6 -8.68 -2.09 10.34
N TYR A 7 -8.07 -3.27 10.30
CA TYR A 7 -6.72 -3.49 9.82
C TYR A 7 -6.75 -4.54 8.71
N LEU A 8 -6.02 -4.26 7.63
CA LEU A 8 -5.80 -5.20 6.54
C LEU A 8 -4.68 -6.18 6.88
N GLN A 9 -4.85 -7.45 6.50
CA GLN A 9 -3.80 -8.46 6.61
C GLN A 9 -2.67 -8.19 5.60
N LEU A 10 -1.42 -8.36 6.04
CA LEU A 10 -0.24 -8.14 5.19
C LEU A 10 0.16 -9.41 4.41
N ASP A 11 -0.07 -10.59 4.99
CA ASP A 11 0.14 -11.86 4.33
C ASP A 11 -1.14 -12.72 4.42
N ALA A 12 -1.30 -13.69 3.51
CA ALA A 12 -2.51 -14.53 3.43
C ALA A 12 -2.80 -15.32 4.72
N MET A 13 -1.77 -15.67 5.49
CA MET A 13 -1.88 -16.47 6.72
C MET A 13 -2.13 -15.63 7.99
N ASP A 14 -2.31 -14.31 7.85
CA ASP A 14 -2.37 -13.37 8.99
C ASP A 14 -3.78 -12.99 9.42
N CYS A 15 -4.81 -13.65 8.90
CA CYS A 15 -6.20 -13.33 9.20
C CYS A 15 -6.48 -13.34 10.72
N GLY A 16 -6.08 -14.38 11.44
CA GLY A 16 -6.31 -14.47 12.89
C GLY A 16 -5.54 -13.45 13.75
N PRO A 17 -4.21 -13.28 13.60
CA PRO A 17 -3.48 -12.23 14.31
C PRO A 17 -3.97 -10.81 14.00
N THR A 18 -4.44 -10.58 12.77
CA THR A 18 -5.06 -9.31 12.39
C THR A 18 -6.41 -9.11 13.07
N CYS A 19 -7.23 -10.18 13.18
CA CYS A 19 -8.47 -10.16 13.98
C CYS A 19 -8.20 -9.79 15.44
N LEU A 20 -7.22 -10.46 16.06
CA LEU A 20 -6.83 -10.19 17.45
C LEU A 20 -6.33 -8.75 17.64
N ARG A 21 -5.57 -8.22 16.66
CA ARG A 21 -5.13 -6.81 16.66
C ARG A 21 -6.30 -5.83 16.62
N MET A 22 -7.31 -6.08 15.80
CA MET A 22 -8.52 -5.24 15.72
C MET A 22 -9.25 -5.22 17.07
N ILE A 23 -9.41 -6.38 17.70
CA ILE A 23 -10.07 -6.50 19.01
C ILE A 23 -9.26 -5.82 20.12
N ALA A 24 -7.94 -6.04 20.19
CA ALA A 24 -7.09 -5.36 21.16
C ALA A 24 -7.16 -3.83 21.02
N ARG A 25 -7.16 -3.32 19.78
CA ARG A 25 -7.31 -1.90 19.49
C ARG A 25 -8.69 -1.37 19.89
N TYR A 26 -9.74 -2.16 19.72
CA TYR A 26 -11.09 -1.80 20.16
C TYR A 26 -11.15 -1.59 21.68
N TYR A 27 -10.48 -2.44 22.45
CA TYR A 27 -10.35 -2.29 23.90
C TYR A 27 -9.28 -1.28 24.34
N GLY A 28 -8.62 -0.60 23.40
CA GLY A 28 -7.74 0.54 23.65
C GLY A 28 -6.25 0.21 23.74
N LYS A 29 -5.83 -1.04 23.52
CA LYS A 29 -4.41 -1.42 23.50
C LYS A 29 -3.84 -1.56 22.10
N ASN A 30 -2.58 -1.22 21.93
CA ASN A 30 -1.85 -1.36 20.68
C ASN A 30 -0.85 -2.50 20.75
N TYR A 31 -0.91 -3.39 19.75
CA TYR A 31 0.07 -4.45 19.53
C TYR A 31 0.54 -4.46 18.10
N SER A 32 1.82 -4.74 17.89
CA SER A 32 2.35 -4.95 16.55
C SER A 32 1.83 -6.27 15.98
N LEU A 33 1.56 -6.31 14.67
CA LEU A 33 1.15 -7.54 14.01
C LEU A 33 2.22 -8.64 14.19
N GLN A 34 3.50 -8.27 14.18
CA GLN A 34 4.59 -9.21 14.35
C GLN A 34 4.55 -9.90 15.73
N THR A 35 4.35 -9.13 16.80
CA THR A 35 4.21 -9.68 18.17
C THR A 35 3.08 -10.69 18.24
N LEU A 36 1.91 -10.35 17.69
CA LEU A 36 0.75 -11.25 17.71
C LEU A 36 1.00 -12.51 16.88
N ARG A 37 1.69 -12.40 15.75
CA ARG A 37 2.06 -13.54 14.90
C ARG A 37 3.02 -14.51 15.58
N GLU A 38 4.02 -13.99 16.29
CA GLU A 38 5.00 -14.80 17.02
C GLU A 38 4.34 -15.58 18.15
N ARG A 39 3.32 -14.98 18.79
CA ARG A 39 2.53 -15.59 19.87
C ARG A 39 1.45 -16.55 19.40
N SER A 40 0.93 -16.40 18.18
CA SER A 40 -0.15 -17.23 17.65
C SER A 40 0.31 -18.49 16.93
N PHE A 41 1.62 -18.79 16.94
CA PHE A 41 2.21 -20.02 16.37
C PHE A 41 1.70 -20.37 14.95
N ILE A 42 1.70 -19.40 14.03
CA ILE A 42 1.25 -19.60 12.64
C ILE A 42 2.03 -20.73 11.97
N THR A 43 1.35 -21.57 11.19
CA THR A 43 1.94 -22.60 10.32
C THR A 43 1.72 -22.24 8.84
N ARG A 44 2.22 -23.04 7.89
CA ARG A 44 1.98 -22.84 6.44
C ARG A 44 0.52 -23.00 6.04
N GLU A 45 -0.28 -23.66 6.88
CA GLU A 45 -1.70 -23.91 6.66
C GLU A 45 -2.58 -22.78 7.23
N GLY A 46 -1.98 -21.81 7.92
CA GLY A 46 -2.65 -20.68 8.55
C GLY A 46 -2.48 -20.68 10.06
N VAL A 47 -3.42 -20.06 10.76
CA VAL A 47 -3.46 -20.05 12.22
C VAL A 47 -4.63 -20.90 12.69
N SER A 48 -4.42 -21.72 13.72
CA SER A 48 -5.51 -22.47 14.34
C SER A 48 -6.28 -21.58 15.32
N MET A 49 -7.55 -21.89 15.58
CA MET A 49 -8.34 -21.18 16.58
C MET A 49 -7.70 -21.29 17.98
N LEU A 50 -7.07 -22.43 18.28
CA LEU A 50 -6.29 -22.62 19.50
C LEU A 50 -5.11 -21.66 19.56
N GLY A 51 -4.34 -21.51 18.47
CA GLY A 51 -3.23 -20.56 18.43
C GLY A 51 -3.66 -19.10 18.58
N ILE A 52 -4.85 -18.73 18.08
CA ILE A 52 -5.45 -17.40 18.34
C ILE A 52 -5.81 -17.26 19.82
N SER A 53 -6.41 -18.31 20.41
CA SER A 53 -6.77 -18.35 21.84
C SER A 53 -5.54 -18.16 22.72
N ASP A 54 -4.49 -18.97 22.51
CA ASP A 54 -3.24 -18.89 23.26
C ASP A 54 -2.58 -17.51 23.12
N ALA A 55 -2.60 -16.93 21.92
CA ALA A 55 -2.08 -15.59 21.69
C ALA A 55 -2.90 -14.52 22.43
N ALA A 56 -4.23 -14.64 22.44
CA ALA A 56 -5.12 -13.72 23.13
C ALA A 56 -4.95 -13.80 24.65
N GLU A 57 -4.86 -15.01 25.21
CA GLU A 57 -4.54 -15.22 26.62
C GLU A 57 -3.17 -14.66 26.98
N SER A 58 -2.18 -14.87 26.10
CA SER A 58 -0.83 -14.34 26.31
C SER A 58 -0.76 -12.80 26.34
N ILE A 59 -1.78 -12.07 25.86
CA ILE A 59 -1.88 -10.60 25.95
C ILE A 59 -2.87 -10.14 27.03
N GLY A 60 -3.53 -11.06 27.75
CA GLY A 60 -4.41 -10.76 28.88
C GLY A 60 -5.91 -10.89 28.60
N PHE A 61 -6.33 -11.47 27.46
CA PHE A 61 -7.74 -11.82 27.27
C PHE A 61 -8.07 -13.15 27.97
N ARG A 62 -9.36 -13.34 28.30
CA ARG A 62 -9.95 -14.65 28.51
C ARG A 62 -10.66 -15.05 27.24
N THR A 63 -10.46 -16.28 26.81
CA THR A 63 -11.04 -16.78 25.57
C THR A 63 -11.90 -18.01 25.82
N SER A 64 -12.95 -18.15 25.02
CA SER A 64 -13.80 -19.35 25.03
C SER A 64 -14.15 -19.73 23.59
N GLY A 65 -13.64 -20.88 23.15
CA GLY A 65 -13.96 -21.45 21.85
C GLY A 65 -15.27 -22.21 21.92
N VAL A 66 -16.29 -21.73 21.21
CA VAL A 66 -17.65 -22.28 21.27
C VAL A 66 -18.16 -22.67 19.88
N ARG A 67 -18.96 -23.75 19.82
CA ARG A 67 -19.73 -24.14 18.63
C ARG A 67 -21.20 -23.91 18.92
N ILE A 68 -21.77 -22.93 18.27
CA ILE A 68 -23.09 -22.39 18.63
C ILE A 68 -23.95 -22.14 17.40
N THR A 69 -25.25 -22.04 17.63
CA THR A 69 -26.22 -21.65 16.60
C THR A 69 -26.24 -20.13 16.42
N LEU A 70 -26.88 -19.68 15.34
CA LEU A 70 -27.01 -18.25 15.04
C LEU A 70 -27.78 -17.47 16.13
N LYS A 71 -28.78 -18.11 16.77
CA LYS A 71 -29.52 -17.51 17.89
C LYS A 71 -28.63 -17.31 19.11
N GLN A 72 -27.82 -18.32 19.45
CA GLN A 72 -26.88 -18.24 20.57
C GLN A 72 -25.78 -17.19 20.33
N LEU A 73 -25.36 -16.98 19.08
CA LEU A 73 -24.42 -15.90 18.75
C LEU A 73 -25.01 -14.51 19.05
N GLU A 74 -26.32 -14.34 18.88
CA GLU A 74 -27.02 -13.08 19.12
C GLU A 74 -27.23 -12.80 20.61
N GLU A 75 -27.49 -13.83 21.42
CA GLU A 75 -27.93 -13.69 22.81
C GLU A 75 -26.81 -13.93 23.83
N ASP A 76 -25.91 -14.87 23.58
CA ASP A 76 -25.02 -15.42 24.62
C ASP A 76 -23.54 -15.03 24.45
N VAL A 77 -23.12 -14.50 23.29
CA VAL A 77 -21.70 -14.25 22.99
C VAL A 77 -21.32 -12.78 23.17
N PRO A 78 -20.25 -12.48 23.93
CA PRO A 78 -19.75 -11.12 24.06
C PRO A 78 -19.13 -10.62 22.74
N LEU A 79 -19.44 -9.38 22.36
CA LEU A 79 -18.88 -8.70 21.19
C LEU A 79 -17.78 -7.71 21.59
N PRO A 80 -16.71 -7.55 20.79
CA PRO A 80 -16.42 -8.23 19.52
C PRO A 80 -15.87 -9.65 19.70
N CYS A 81 -16.26 -10.57 18.80
CA CYS A 81 -15.80 -11.96 18.80
C CYS A 81 -15.18 -12.35 17.45
N ILE A 82 -14.34 -13.39 17.43
CA ILE A 82 -13.73 -13.91 16.20
C ILE A 82 -14.56 -15.09 15.68
N LEU A 83 -14.88 -15.10 14.40
CA LEU A 83 -15.65 -16.15 13.74
C LEU A 83 -14.77 -16.91 12.75
N HIS A 84 -14.92 -18.24 12.72
CA HIS A 84 -14.32 -19.06 11.68
C HIS A 84 -15.19 -19.02 10.43
N TRP A 85 -14.68 -18.44 9.35
CA TRP A 85 -15.42 -18.08 8.15
C TRP A 85 -15.03 -18.96 6.97
N ASN A 86 -16.01 -19.53 6.27
CA ASN A 86 -15.82 -20.29 5.03
C ASN A 86 -14.71 -21.37 5.07
N GLN A 87 -14.52 -21.99 6.25
CA GLN A 87 -13.57 -23.07 6.53
C GLN A 87 -12.07 -22.75 6.43
N ASN A 88 -11.68 -21.55 6.01
CA ASN A 88 -10.28 -21.21 5.77
C ASN A 88 -9.91 -19.77 6.16
N HIS A 89 -10.80 -19.03 6.81
CA HIS A 89 -10.61 -17.63 7.12
C HIS A 89 -11.13 -17.26 8.51
N PHE A 90 -10.63 -16.15 9.06
CA PHE A 90 -11.10 -15.60 10.33
C PHE A 90 -11.55 -14.16 10.13
N VAL A 91 -12.71 -13.83 10.70
CA VAL A 91 -13.30 -12.49 10.65
C VAL A 91 -13.74 -12.05 12.04
N VAL A 92 -13.87 -10.74 12.27
CA VAL A 92 -14.37 -10.21 13.55
C VAL A 92 -15.81 -9.76 13.40
N CYS A 93 -16.71 -10.30 14.22
CA CYS A 93 -18.05 -9.74 14.40
C CYS A 93 -18.00 -8.74 15.54
N TYR A 94 -18.31 -7.47 15.27
CA TYR A 94 -18.18 -6.40 16.28
C TYR A 94 -19.48 -5.75 16.70
N ASP A 95 -20.56 -5.93 15.94
CA ASP A 95 -21.87 -5.36 16.27
C ASP A 95 -22.98 -6.20 15.61
N ILE A 96 -24.08 -6.43 16.33
CA ILE A 96 -25.26 -7.15 15.84
C ILE A 96 -26.47 -6.27 16.11
N ARG A 97 -27.16 -5.86 15.03
CA ARG A 97 -28.31 -4.94 15.14
C ARG A 97 -29.59 -5.61 14.70
N LYS A 98 -30.58 -5.61 15.61
CA LYS A 98 -31.94 -6.02 15.30
C LYS A 98 -32.64 -4.99 14.41
N LYS A 99 -33.19 -5.42 13.29
CA LYS A 99 -34.03 -4.64 12.38
C LYS A 99 -35.42 -5.28 12.25
N ARG A 100 -36.36 -4.53 11.66
CA ARG A 100 -37.74 -4.98 11.43
C ARG A 100 -37.85 -6.29 10.62
N ASN A 101 -36.88 -6.58 9.75
CA ASN A 101 -36.82 -7.78 8.89
C ASN A 101 -35.63 -8.71 9.25
N GLY A 102 -35.31 -8.88 10.54
CA GLY A 102 -34.24 -9.76 11.00
C GLY A 102 -32.99 -9.01 11.48
N TYR A 103 -31.84 -9.68 11.50
CA TYR A 103 -30.59 -9.14 12.06
C TYR A 103 -29.62 -8.69 10.98
N ARG A 104 -28.84 -7.64 11.29
CA ARG A 104 -27.68 -7.21 10.51
C ARG A 104 -26.42 -7.42 11.31
N PHE A 105 -25.49 -8.18 10.74
CA PHE A 105 -24.21 -8.51 11.33
C PHE A 105 -23.14 -7.61 10.76
N HIS A 106 -22.44 -6.89 11.62
CA HIS A 106 -21.34 -6.04 11.24
C HIS A 106 -20.03 -6.80 11.40
N ILE A 107 -19.39 -7.10 10.26
CA ILE A 107 -18.20 -7.93 10.19
C ILE A 107 -17.02 -7.09 9.69
N ALA A 108 -15.91 -7.18 10.40
CA ALA A 108 -14.62 -6.65 9.97
C ALA A 108 -13.80 -7.82 9.39
N ASP A 109 -13.64 -7.81 8.07
CA ASP A 109 -12.86 -8.82 7.34
C ASP A 109 -11.41 -8.32 7.14
N PRO A 110 -10.39 -9.00 7.69
CA PRO A 110 -8.98 -8.67 7.48
C PRO A 110 -8.53 -8.64 6.02
N ALA A 111 -9.16 -9.42 5.15
CA ALA A 111 -8.80 -9.53 3.74
C ALA A 111 -9.43 -8.45 2.86
N SER A 112 -10.51 -7.82 3.33
CA SER A 112 -11.31 -6.89 2.54
C SER A 112 -11.60 -5.61 3.32
N GLN A 113 -12.84 -5.37 3.71
CA GLN A 113 -13.28 -4.16 4.41
C GLN A 113 -14.36 -4.52 5.42
N ASN A 114 -14.87 -3.52 6.14
CA ASN A 114 -16.04 -3.71 6.99
C ASN A 114 -17.28 -3.96 6.11
N VAL A 115 -17.87 -5.14 6.22
CA VAL A 115 -19.05 -5.55 5.45
C VAL A 115 -20.22 -5.79 6.40
N ILE A 116 -21.43 -5.50 5.92
CA ILE A 116 -22.66 -5.77 6.65
C ILE A 116 -23.36 -6.93 5.95
N TYR A 117 -23.60 -8.01 6.69
CA TYR A 117 -24.29 -9.18 6.19
C TYR A 117 -25.71 -9.29 6.75
N THR A 118 -26.60 -9.81 5.93
CA THR A 118 -27.93 -10.26 6.34
C THR A 118 -27.86 -11.65 6.97
N GLU A 119 -28.88 -12.04 7.73
CA GLU A 119 -28.95 -13.35 8.39
C GLU A 119 -28.80 -14.53 7.40
N GLN A 120 -29.37 -14.43 6.20
CA GLN A 120 -29.25 -15.48 5.19
C GLN A 120 -27.83 -15.62 4.63
N GLU A 121 -27.14 -14.50 4.40
CA GLU A 121 -25.75 -14.50 3.94
C GLU A 121 -24.82 -15.03 5.03
N MET A 122 -25.07 -14.66 6.28
CA MET A 122 -24.35 -15.15 7.45
C MET A 122 -24.43 -16.68 7.57
N LYS A 123 -25.64 -17.25 7.44
CA LYS A 123 -25.85 -18.72 7.49
C LYS A 123 -25.00 -19.45 6.46
N LYS A 124 -24.96 -18.95 5.22
CA LYS A 124 -24.20 -19.58 4.13
C LYS A 124 -22.70 -19.59 4.37
N CYS A 125 -22.16 -18.56 5.03
CA CYS A 125 -20.71 -18.39 5.15
C CYS A 125 -20.13 -18.89 6.48
N TRP A 126 -20.91 -18.87 7.56
CA TRP A 126 -20.42 -19.18 8.92
C TRP A 126 -20.86 -20.55 9.44
N LEU A 127 -22.06 -21.02 9.07
CA LEU A 127 -22.53 -22.33 9.53
C LEU A 127 -21.93 -23.42 8.66
N VAL A 128 -21.09 -24.25 9.26
CA VAL A 128 -20.30 -25.26 8.53
C VAL A 128 -20.55 -26.66 9.07
N THR A 129 -20.67 -26.80 10.39
CA THR A 129 -20.73 -28.11 11.04
C THR A 129 -22.17 -28.43 11.40
N ARG A 130 -22.66 -29.57 10.92
CA ARG A 130 -23.96 -30.10 11.34
C ARG A 130 -23.72 -31.07 12.49
N THR A 131 -24.13 -30.69 13.69
CA THR A 131 -24.03 -31.53 14.90
C THR A 131 -25.43 -31.68 15.46
N GLU A 132 -25.88 -32.93 15.68
CA GLU A 132 -27.22 -33.24 16.22
C GLU A 132 -28.38 -32.69 15.35
N GLY A 133 -28.17 -32.58 14.03
CA GLY A 133 -29.20 -32.12 13.10
C GLY A 133 -29.28 -30.61 12.90
N GLU A 134 -28.66 -29.81 13.78
CA GLU A 134 -28.58 -28.34 13.69
C GLU A 134 -27.27 -27.87 13.04
N GLU A 135 -27.37 -26.81 12.24
CA GLU A 135 -26.23 -26.13 11.66
C GLU A 135 -25.59 -25.20 12.70
N LYS A 136 -24.33 -25.49 13.08
CA LYS A 136 -23.55 -24.72 14.07
C LYS A 136 -22.33 -24.09 13.41
N GLY A 137 -21.99 -22.90 13.89
CA GLY A 137 -20.79 -22.15 13.53
C GLY A 137 -19.79 -22.14 14.69
N THR A 138 -18.52 -21.92 14.38
CA THR A 138 -17.48 -21.82 15.40
C THR A 138 -17.16 -20.35 15.66
N ALA A 139 -17.17 -19.95 16.93
CA ALA A 139 -16.80 -18.63 17.39
C ALA A 139 -15.78 -18.72 18.52
N LEU A 140 -14.92 -17.71 18.62
CA LEU A 140 -14.03 -17.47 19.75
C LEU A 140 -14.50 -16.19 20.42
N ALA A 141 -15.07 -16.33 21.62
CA ALA A 141 -15.42 -15.21 22.48
C ALA A 141 -14.15 -14.69 23.17
N LEU A 142 -14.00 -13.36 23.27
CA LEU A 142 -12.85 -12.72 23.92
C LEU A 142 -13.32 -11.63 24.88
N GLU A 143 -12.89 -11.72 26.13
CA GLU A 143 -13.14 -10.72 27.16
C GLU A 143 -11.83 -10.26 27.80
N PRO A 144 -11.59 -8.95 27.96
CA PRO A 144 -10.37 -8.47 28.58
C PRO A 144 -10.35 -8.84 30.06
N ALA A 145 -9.30 -9.53 30.52
CA ALA A 145 -9.06 -9.72 31.95
C ALA A 145 -8.48 -8.43 32.57
N PRO A 146 -8.48 -8.27 33.90
CA PRO A 146 -7.83 -7.13 34.56
C PRO A 146 -6.36 -6.93 34.11
N GLU A 147 -5.64 -8.04 33.94
CA GLU A 147 -4.26 -8.09 33.45
C GLU A 147 -4.07 -7.42 32.07
N PHE A 148 -5.09 -7.41 31.22
CA PHE A 148 -5.03 -6.75 29.90
C PHE A 148 -4.79 -5.24 30.04
N TYR A 149 -5.43 -4.60 31.02
CA TYR A 149 -5.35 -3.16 31.21
C TYR A 149 -4.08 -2.74 31.93
N GLU A 150 -3.57 -3.59 32.83
CA GLU A 150 -2.33 -3.36 33.60
C GLU A 150 -1.07 -3.42 32.72
N ARG A 151 -1.08 -4.20 31.63
CA ARG A 151 0.06 -4.30 30.73
C ARG A 151 0.33 -3.00 29.99
N GLU A 152 1.58 -2.61 29.87
CA GLU A 152 1.96 -1.46 29.05
C GLU A 152 1.59 -1.70 27.58
N ASP A 153 1.15 -0.63 26.90
CA ASP A 153 0.97 -0.65 25.46
C ASP A 153 2.32 -0.91 24.78
N GLU A 154 2.34 -1.80 23.78
CA GLU A 154 3.48 -1.79 22.87
C GLU A 154 3.50 -0.41 22.21
N LYS A 155 4.61 0.31 22.36
CA LYS A 155 4.86 1.51 21.56
C LYS A 155 4.76 1.09 20.11
N GLU A 156 3.65 1.46 19.48
CA GLU A 156 3.42 1.23 18.06
C GLU A 156 4.65 1.83 17.37
N LYS A 157 5.52 0.98 16.80
CA LYS A 157 6.55 1.44 15.87
C LYS A 157 5.77 1.86 14.63
N ASP A 158 5.17 3.04 14.75
CA ASP A 158 4.21 3.61 13.85
C ASP A 158 4.80 3.55 12.44
N GLY A 159 3.99 3.11 11.46
CA GLY A 159 4.40 3.02 10.06
C GLY A 159 4.94 4.35 9.50
N LYS A 160 4.75 5.46 10.22
CA LYS A 160 5.39 6.75 10.01
C LYS A 160 6.92 6.68 9.89
N ASN A 161 7.59 5.72 10.54
CA ASN A 161 9.03 5.55 10.41
C ASN A 161 9.47 4.76 9.15
N SER A 162 8.54 4.18 8.38
CA SER A 162 8.88 3.41 7.18
C SER A 162 9.51 4.29 6.11
N LEU A 163 8.91 5.45 5.81
CA LEU A 163 9.51 6.38 4.83
C LEU A 163 10.85 6.94 5.32
N SER A 164 10.96 7.26 6.62
CA SER A 164 12.22 7.73 7.21
C SER A 164 13.35 6.70 7.08
N PHE A 165 13.05 5.41 7.20
CA PHE A 165 14.01 4.34 6.95
C PHE A 165 14.54 4.37 5.52
N PHE A 166 13.67 4.56 4.52
CA PHE A 166 14.11 4.64 3.14
C PHE A 166 14.90 5.92 2.82
N PHE A 167 14.59 7.05 3.45
CA PHE A 167 15.41 8.26 3.33
C PHE A 167 16.86 8.06 3.77
N LYS A 168 17.14 7.10 4.67
CA LYS A 168 18.52 6.72 5.03
C LYS A 168 19.31 6.13 3.88
N TYR A 169 18.66 5.45 2.93
CA TYR A 169 19.32 4.92 1.74
C TYR A 169 19.58 6.01 0.68
N LEU A 170 18.85 7.13 0.73
CA LEU A 170 19.05 8.28 -0.16
C LEU A 170 20.11 9.27 0.35
N LEU A 171 20.25 9.39 1.68
CA LEU A 171 21.20 10.30 2.35
C LEU A 171 22.66 10.22 1.85
N PRO A 172 23.23 9.02 1.59
CA PRO A 172 24.57 8.88 1.00
C PRO A 172 24.72 9.55 -0.37
N TYR A 173 23.63 9.67 -1.13
CA TYR A 173 23.60 10.21 -2.49
C TYR A 173 23.17 11.69 -2.56
N LYS A 174 23.18 12.42 -1.43
CA LYS A 174 22.73 13.82 -1.36
C LYS A 174 23.43 14.74 -2.37
N ARG A 175 24.71 14.50 -2.67
CA ARG A 175 25.45 15.29 -3.67
C ARG A 175 24.91 15.03 -5.07
N GLN A 176 24.67 13.78 -5.44
CA GLN A 176 24.12 13.39 -6.73
C GLN A 176 22.69 13.92 -6.90
N ILE A 177 21.88 13.87 -5.84
CA ILE A 177 20.55 14.48 -5.80
C ILE A 177 20.64 16.00 -6.03
N ALA A 178 21.61 16.69 -5.42
CA ALA A 178 21.81 18.12 -5.67
C ALA A 178 22.20 18.43 -7.13
N HIS A 179 23.07 17.62 -7.75
CA HIS A 179 23.39 17.76 -9.18
C HIS A 179 22.16 17.49 -10.07
N LEU A 180 21.32 16.52 -9.71
CA LEU A 180 20.06 16.25 -10.41
C LEU A 180 19.12 17.45 -10.33
N LEU A 181 18.93 18.03 -9.13
CA LEU A 181 18.09 19.20 -8.93
C LEU A 181 18.61 20.42 -9.71
N LEU A 182 19.93 20.63 -9.73
CA LEU A 182 20.55 21.72 -10.47
C LEU A 182 20.43 21.52 -11.99
N GLY A 183 20.67 20.30 -12.48
CA GLY A 183 20.46 19.95 -13.90
C GLY A 183 19.00 20.09 -14.32
N MET A 184 18.06 19.73 -13.43
CA MET A 184 16.63 19.94 -13.63
C MET A 184 16.28 21.42 -13.80
N LEU A 185 16.76 22.27 -12.90
CA LEU A 185 16.56 23.72 -13.04
C LEU A 185 17.17 24.26 -14.33
N ALA A 186 18.37 23.80 -14.71
CA ALA A 186 19.00 24.20 -15.97
C ALA A 186 18.16 23.79 -17.19
N VAL A 187 17.63 22.56 -17.23
CA VAL A 187 16.72 22.09 -18.29
C VAL A 187 15.45 22.92 -18.33
N SER A 188 14.84 23.21 -17.18
CA SER A 188 13.66 24.07 -17.11
C SER A 188 13.95 25.44 -17.73
N LEU A 189 15.05 26.09 -17.37
CA LEU A 189 15.45 27.38 -17.93
C LEU A 189 15.70 27.32 -19.45
N LEU A 190 16.42 26.31 -19.93
CA LEU A 190 16.65 26.11 -21.37
C LEU A 190 15.34 25.89 -22.12
N GLN A 191 14.38 25.18 -21.52
CA GLN A 191 13.06 24.95 -22.11
C GLN A 191 12.24 26.24 -22.21
N LEU A 192 12.44 27.20 -21.31
CA LEU A 192 11.79 28.51 -21.36
C LEU A 192 12.29 29.38 -22.50
N ILE A 193 13.56 29.26 -22.90
CA ILE A 193 14.14 30.05 -23.99
C ILE A 193 13.42 29.76 -25.31
N PHE A 194 12.92 28.54 -25.50
CA PHE A 194 12.34 28.09 -26.76
C PHE A 194 11.09 28.89 -27.21
N PRO A 195 10.06 29.11 -26.36
CA PRO A 195 8.97 30.02 -26.67
C PRO A 195 9.41 31.42 -27.14
N PHE A 196 10.40 32.04 -26.48
CA PHE A 196 10.88 33.37 -26.86
C PHE A 196 11.62 33.37 -28.19
N LEU A 197 12.43 32.34 -28.47
CA LEU A 197 13.08 32.18 -29.78
C LEU A 197 12.04 32.00 -30.89
N THR A 198 11.00 31.21 -30.65
CA THR A 198 9.89 31.03 -31.60
C THR A 198 9.11 32.32 -31.81
N GLN A 199 8.84 33.07 -30.75
CA GLN A 199 8.20 34.38 -30.85
C GLN A 199 9.04 35.33 -31.72
N SER A 200 10.34 35.44 -31.44
CA SER A 200 11.25 36.31 -32.18
C SER A 200 11.39 35.88 -33.66
N LEU A 201 11.41 34.57 -33.92
CA LEU A 201 11.40 34.02 -35.28
C LEU A 201 10.19 34.49 -36.08
N VAL A 202 8.99 34.46 -35.49
CA VAL A 202 7.74 34.85 -36.16
C VAL A 202 7.63 36.36 -36.30
N ASP A 203 7.80 37.09 -35.18
CA ASP A 203 7.49 38.51 -35.09
C ASP A 203 8.51 39.40 -35.81
N VAL A 204 9.78 38.98 -35.85
CA VAL A 204 10.88 39.73 -36.47
C VAL A 204 11.40 39.01 -37.71
N GLY A 205 11.74 37.72 -37.58
CA GLY A 205 12.35 36.96 -38.68
C GLY A 205 11.45 36.84 -39.90
N ILE A 206 10.26 36.26 -39.72
CA ILE A 206 9.31 36.01 -40.81
C ILE A 206 8.65 37.32 -41.25
N ARG A 207 8.23 38.17 -40.31
CA ARG A 207 7.55 39.43 -40.63
C ARG A 207 8.40 40.36 -41.48
N ASP A 208 9.68 40.52 -41.14
CA ASP A 208 10.58 41.45 -41.82
C ASP A 208 11.35 40.75 -42.98
N GLY A 209 11.08 39.47 -43.25
CA GLY A 209 11.68 38.70 -44.35
C GLY A 209 13.20 38.47 -44.23
N ASN A 210 13.76 38.61 -43.03
CA ASN A 210 15.21 38.56 -42.81
C ASN A 210 15.72 37.11 -42.66
N LEU A 211 16.13 36.49 -43.77
CA LEU A 211 16.68 35.13 -43.80
C LEU A 211 17.92 34.94 -42.92
N GLY A 212 18.76 35.98 -42.78
CA GLY A 212 19.91 35.96 -41.88
C GLY A 212 19.51 35.84 -40.42
N PHE A 213 18.49 36.58 -39.99
CA PHE A 213 17.95 36.48 -38.63
C PHE A 213 17.24 35.15 -38.39
N ILE A 214 16.48 34.66 -39.37
CA ILE A 214 15.82 33.35 -39.31
C ILE A 214 16.86 32.23 -39.10
N THR A 215 17.91 32.19 -39.93
CA THR A 215 18.96 31.16 -39.83
C THR A 215 19.74 31.25 -38.52
N LEU A 216 20.00 32.45 -37.99
CA LEU A 216 20.59 32.65 -36.67
C LEU A 216 19.71 32.05 -35.56
N ILE A 217 18.41 32.34 -35.55
CA ILE A 217 17.49 31.84 -34.53
C ILE A 217 17.32 30.32 -34.63
N LEU A 218 17.22 29.76 -35.83
CA LEU A 218 17.16 28.30 -36.03
C LEU A 218 18.44 27.62 -35.52
N THR A 219 19.61 28.21 -35.76
CA THR A 219 20.88 27.71 -35.23
C THR A 219 20.90 27.78 -33.70
N ALA A 220 20.41 28.88 -33.11
CA ALA A 220 20.28 29.02 -31.67
C ALA A 220 19.33 27.97 -31.07
N GLN A 221 18.17 27.71 -31.70
CA GLN A 221 17.24 26.67 -31.28
C GLN A 221 17.87 25.27 -31.34
N LEU A 222 18.67 24.98 -32.36
CA LEU A 222 19.41 23.73 -32.48
C LEU A 222 20.40 23.58 -31.32
N VAL A 223 21.20 24.61 -31.04
CA VAL A 223 22.17 24.61 -29.93
C VAL A 223 21.48 24.42 -28.57
N VAL A 224 20.37 25.12 -28.33
CA VAL A 224 19.58 24.96 -27.10
C VAL A 224 19.02 23.53 -26.99
N SER A 225 18.55 22.97 -28.09
CA SER A 225 18.00 21.60 -28.13
C SER A 225 19.07 20.55 -27.84
N VAL A 226 20.26 20.68 -28.44
CA VAL A 226 21.41 19.80 -28.16
C VAL A 226 21.83 19.92 -26.70
N SER A 227 21.92 21.15 -26.17
CA SER A 227 22.26 21.39 -24.76
C SER A 227 21.26 20.72 -23.82
N ARG A 228 19.96 20.85 -24.11
CA ARG A 228 18.88 20.20 -23.35
C ARG A 228 19.02 18.68 -23.38
N LEU A 229 19.27 18.09 -24.55
CA LEU A 229 19.48 16.65 -24.71
C LEU A 229 20.70 16.16 -23.92
N SER A 230 21.80 16.90 -23.93
CA SER A 230 23.00 16.55 -23.16
C SER A 230 22.74 16.56 -21.66
N VAL A 231 22.07 17.59 -21.11
CA VAL A 231 21.75 17.63 -19.68
C VAL A 231 20.76 16.52 -19.31
N GLU A 232 19.79 16.23 -20.16
CA GLU A 232 18.81 15.16 -19.98
C GLU A 232 19.45 13.77 -19.99
N PHE A 233 20.46 13.56 -20.84
CA PHE A 233 21.28 12.36 -20.86
C PHE A 233 22.07 12.19 -19.56
N ILE A 234 22.76 13.25 -19.10
CA ILE A 234 23.51 13.24 -17.83
C ILE A 234 22.57 12.94 -16.66
N ARG A 235 21.38 13.54 -16.63
CA ARG A 235 20.34 13.30 -15.64
C ARG A 235 19.93 11.83 -15.61
N SER A 236 19.62 11.27 -16.77
CA SER A 236 19.21 9.87 -16.93
C SER A 236 20.32 8.91 -16.48
N TRP A 237 21.58 9.23 -16.79
CA TRP A 237 22.74 8.45 -16.34
C TRP A 237 22.93 8.47 -14.83
N ILE A 238 22.84 9.66 -14.20
CA ILE A 238 22.94 9.79 -12.74
C ILE A 238 21.80 9.02 -12.05
N LEU A 239 20.57 9.14 -12.56
CA LEU A 239 19.42 8.40 -12.03
C LEU A 239 19.63 6.89 -12.14
N LEU A 240 20.08 6.38 -13.29
CA LEU A 240 20.35 4.96 -13.48
C LEU A 240 21.42 4.45 -12.50
N HIS A 241 22.52 5.19 -12.35
CA HIS A 241 23.59 4.83 -11.43
C HIS A 241 23.10 4.79 -9.97
N MET A 242 22.33 5.80 -9.56
CA MET A 242 21.78 5.90 -8.21
C MET A 242 20.76 4.79 -7.93
N ASN A 243 19.78 4.58 -8.82
CA ASN A 243 18.77 3.52 -8.70
C ASN A 243 19.45 2.16 -8.52
N THR A 244 20.39 1.82 -9.41
CA THR A 244 21.06 0.52 -9.40
C THR A 244 21.82 0.27 -8.08
N ARG A 245 22.54 1.28 -7.58
CA ARG A 245 23.28 1.15 -6.32
C ARG A 245 22.37 1.00 -5.11
N ILE A 246 21.29 1.79 -5.04
CA ILE A 246 20.30 1.71 -3.96
C ILE A 246 19.62 0.34 -3.99
N ASN A 247 19.22 -0.12 -5.17
CA ASN A 247 18.59 -1.41 -5.39
C ASN A 247 19.48 -2.56 -4.90
N ILE A 248 20.76 -2.58 -5.29
CA ILE A 248 21.73 -3.59 -4.83
C ILE A 248 21.89 -3.57 -3.31
N SER A 249 21.98 -2.38 -2.70
CA SER A 249 22.11 -2.25 -1.24
C SER A 249 20.89 -2.79 -0.50
N LEU A 250 19.68 -2.43 -0.95
CA LEU A 250 18.43 -2.90 -0.34
C LEU A 250 18.27 -4.41 -0.43
N ILE A 251 18.53 -4.99 -1.61
CA ILE A 251 18.45 -6.44 -1.81
C ILE A 251 19.51 -7.17 -0.97
N SER A 252 20.73 -6.63 -0.90
CA SER A 252 21.81 -7.23 -0.13
C SER A 252 21.53 -7.23 1.37
N ASP A 253 21.05 -6.11 1.93
CA ASP A 253 20.63 -6.03 3.33
C ASP A 253 19.48 -7.01 3.64
N PHE A 254 18.51 -7.11 2.73
CA PHE A 254 17.40 -8.05 2.84
C PHE A 254 17.89 -9.50 2.85
N LEU A 255 18.76 -9.88 1.91
CA LEU A 255 19.32 -11.24 1.83
C LEU A 255 20.17 -11.59 3.06
N ILE A 256 21.02 -10.68 3.52
CA ILE A 256 21.82 -10.87 4.75
C ILE A 256 20.90 -11.08 5.96
N LYS A 257 19.81 -10.31 6.05
CA LYS A 257 18.85 -10.48 7.14
C LYS A 257 18.10 -11.80 7.04
N LEU A 258 17.67 -12.17 5.83
CA LEU A 258 16.98 -13.42 5.55
C LEU A 258 17.84 -14.62 5.97
N MET A 259 19.12 -14.64 5.59
CA MET A 259 20.06 -15.72 5.95
C MET A 259 20.33 -15.85 7.46
N LYS A 260 20.07 -14.82 8.26
CA LYS A 260 20.25 -14.84 9.72
C LYS A 260 18.99 -15.26 10.48
N LEU A 261 17.87 -15.50 9.79
CA LEU A 261 16.61 -15.87 10.44
C LEU A 261 16.61 -17.36 10.84
N PRO A 262 15.96 -17.73 11.95
CA PRO A 262 15.86 -19.12 12.39
C PRO A 262 15.00 -19.95 11.42
N LEU A 263 15.25 -21.26 11.35
CA LEU A 263 14.52 -22.22 10.49
C LEU A 263 13.00 -22.11 10.60
N ARG A 264 12.48 -21.91 11.82
CA ARG A 264 11.03 -21.70 12.08
C ARG A 264 10.41 -20.57 11.25
N PHE A 265 11.17 -19.53 10.89
CA PHE A 265 10.67 -18.48 10.00
C PHE A 265 10.40 -19.00 8.58
N PHE A 266 11.26 -19.89 8.07
CA PHE A 266 11.11 -20.47 6.74
C PHE A 266 10.03 -21.55 6.69
N ASP A 267 9.81 -22.27 7.79
CA ASP A 267 8.76 -23.28 7.90
C ASP A 267 7.35 -22.69 7.89
N THR A 268 7.19 -21.38 8.12
CA THR A 268 5.88 -20.72 8.23
C THR A 268 5.55 -19.83 7.03
N ARG A 269 6.51 -19.61 6.14
CA ARG A 269 6.42 -18.70 4.99
C ARG A 269 6.39 -19.46 3.67
N MET A 270 5.64 -18.96 2.68
CA MET A 270 5.80 -19.46 1.32
C MET A 270 7.00 -18.80 0.66
N ILE A 271 7.71 -19.54 -0.19
CA ILE A 271 8.81 -18.98 -1.01
C ILE A 271 8.28 -17.84 -1.89
N GLY A 272 7.03 -17.97 -2.37
CA GLY A 272 6.34 -16.91 -3.11
C GLY A 272 6.24 -15.59 -2.34
N ASP A 273 5.92 -15.63 -1.04
CA ASP A 273 5.83 -14.43 -0.20
C ASP A 273 7.19 -13.73 -0.08
N ILE A 274 8.27 -14.50 0.03
CA ILE A 274 9.64 -13.96 0.09
C ILE A 274 10.00 -13.29 -1.24
N MET A 275 9.68 -13.94 -2.36
CA MET A 275 9.90 -13.38 -3.70
C MET A 275 9.07 -12.12 -3.95
N GLN A 276 7.82 -12.09 -3.48
CA GLN A 276 6.96 -10.92 -3.56
C GLN A 276 7.56 -9.75 -2.77
N ARG A 277 8.09 -9.98 -1.57
CA ARG A 277 8.76 -8.95 -0.76
C ARG A 277 10.02 -8.37 -1.41
N ILE A 278 10.76 -9.18 -2.18
CA ILE A 278 11.87 -8.69 -3.01
C ILE A 278 11.33 -7.80 -4.15
N GLY A 279 10.23 -8.22 -4.80
CA GLY A 279 9.55 -7.40 -5.79
C GLY A 279 9.01 -6.08 -5.24
N ASP A 280 8.46 -6.10 -4.02
CA ASP A 280 7.97 -4.90 -3.33
C ASP A 280 9.09 -3.91 -3.02
N HIS A 281 10.30 -4.39 -2.70
CA HIS A 281 11.47 -3.51 -2.56
C HIS A 281 11.79 -2.76 -3.85
N ASN A 282 11.76 -3.43 -5.01
CA ASN A 282 11.96 -2.77 -6.30
C ASN A 282 10.88 -1.71 -6.58
N ARG A 283 9.64 -2.00 -6.19
CA ARG A 283 8.53 -1.05 -6.34
C ARG A 283 8.69 0.18 -5.43
N ILE A 284 9.09 -0.02 -4.18
CA ILE A 284 9.33 1.07 -3.23
C ILE A 284 10.55 1.91 -3.68
N GLU A 285 11.61 1.25 -4.14
CA GLU A 285 12.80 1.89 -4.68
C GLU A 285 12.43 2.79 -5.88
N SER A 286 11.84 2.24 -6.93
CA SER A 286 11.40 3.00 -8.12
C SER A 286 10.43 4.15 -7.80
N PHE A 287 9.61 4.02 -6.75
CA PHE A 287 8.77 5.11 -6.26
C PHE A 287 9.61 6.26 -5.67
N LEU A 288 10.59 5.95 -4.83
CA LEU A 288 11.41 6.93 -4.11
C LEU A 288 12.46 7.61 -4.98
N THR A 289 13.11 6.87 -5.87
CA THR A 289 14.23 7.36 -6.69
C THR A 289 13.76 7.93 -8.02
N GLY A 290 12.92 7.20 -8.76
CA GLY A 290 12.47 7.58 -10.09
C GLY A 290 11.24 8.48 -10.08
N SER A 291 10.13 7.96 -9.57
CA SER A 291 8.81 8.62 -9.66
C SER A 291 8.76 9.90 -8.82
N SER A 292 9.31 9.87 -7.61
CA SER A 292 9.29 11.03 -6.70
C SER A 292 10.12 12.20 -7.22
N VAL A 293 11.33 11.92 -7.75
CA VAL A 293 12.21 12.95 -8.31
C VAL A 293 11.59 13.58 -9.58
N ALA A 294 11.00 12.77 -10.45
CA ALA A 294 10.27 13.27 -11.61
C ALA A 294 9.02 14.08 -11.21
N THR A 295 8.30 13.66 -10.17
CA THR A 295 7.12 14.38 -9.66
C THR A 295 7.50 15.74 -9.10
N LEU A 296 8.57 15.80 -8.30
CA LEU A 296 9.10 17.06 -7.78
C LEU A 296 9.49 18.01 -8.91
N PHE A 297 10.12 17.49 -9.96
CA PHE A 297 10.45 18.25 -11.16
C PHE A 297 9.21 18.79 -11.89
N SER A 298 8.20 17.95 -12.11
CA SER A 298 6.93 18.37 -12.72
C SER A 298 6.23 19.44 -11.88
N PHE A 299 6.29 19.34 -10.55
CA PHE A 299 5.74 20.32 -9.63
C PHE A 299 6.44 21.68 -9.78
N VAL A 300 7.78 21.71 -9.75
CA VAL A 300 8.56 22.95 -9.95
C VAL A 300 8.27 23.56 -11.33
N ASN A 301 8.24 22.77 -12.40
CA ASN A 301 7.90 23.26 -13.73
C ASN A 301 6.50 23.85 -13.80
N PHE A 302 5.51 23.21 -13.17
CA PHE A 302 4.14 23.72 -13.14
C PHE A 302 4.08 25.15 -12.60
N PHE A 303 4.81 25.46 -11.51
CA PHE A 303 4.88 26.82 -10.98
C PHE A 303 5.65 27.78 -11.90
N ILE A 304 6.77 27.35 -12.47
CA ILE A 304 7.57 28.19 -13.37
C ILE A 304 6.75 28.57 -14.62
N PHE A 305 6.12 27.59 -15.29
CA PHE A 305 5.28 27.85 -16.45
C PHE A 305 4.00 28.61 -16.09
N GLY A 306 3.40 28.31 -14.93
CA GLY A 306 2.25 29.05 -14.41
C GLY A 306 2.57 30.53 -14.19
N TRP A 307 3.73 30.83 -13.59
CA TRP A 307 4.21 32.20 -13.41
C TRP A 307 4.40 32.93 -14.74
N ILE A 308 5.01 32.27 -15.73
CA ILE A 308 5.25 32.88 -17.04
C ILE A 308 3.93 33.16 -17.77
N LEU A 309 3.00 32.20 -17.75
CA LEU A 309 1.66 32.41 -18.31
C LEU A 309 0.93 33.57 -17.62
N ALA A 310 1.11 33.74 -16.30
CA ALA A 310 0.54 34.87 -15.57
C ALA A 310 1.10 36.21 -16.06
N CYS A 311 2.40 36.30 -16.35
CA CYS A 311 3.02 37.50 -16.93
C CYS A 311 2.55 37.78 -18.37
N TYR A 312 2.27 36.74 -19.16
CA TYR A 312 1.87 36.88 -20.56
C TYR A 312 0.39 37.26 -20.72
N ASN A 313 -0.53 36.46 -20.17
CA ASN A 313 -1.97 36.74 -20.24
C ASN A 313 -2.75 35.97 -19.15
N PRO A 314 -3.44 36.68 -18.23
CA PRO A 314 -4.19 36.04 -17.15
C PRO A 314 -5.37 35.17 -17.63
N VAL A 315 -5.92 35.42 -18.83
CA VAL A 315 -7.00 34.60 -19.40
C VAL A 315 -6.49 33.21 -19.78
N ILE A 316 -5.31 33.14 -20.42
CA ILE A 316 -4.68 31.86 -20.80
C ILE A 316 -4.30 31.07 -19.55
N LEU A 317 -3.81 31.75 -18.50
CA LEU A 317 -3.58 31.15 -17.19
C LEU A 317 -4.87 30.53 -16.61
N GLY A 318 -5.98 31.26 -16.67
CA GLY A 318 -7.28 30.77 -16.20
C GLY A 318 -7.72 29.49 -16.91
N ILE A 319 -7.58 29.43 -18.24
CA ILE A 319 -7.89 28.23 -19.03
C ILE A 319 -6.95 27.07 -18.64
N PHE A 320 -5.64 27.34 -18.48
CA PHE A 320 -4.65 26.34 -18.08
C PHE A 320 -4.97 25.74 -16.69
N LEU A 321 -5.28 26.58 -15.71
CA LEU A 321 -5.63 26.15 -14.36
C LEU A 321 -6.96 25.39 -14.33
N ALA A 322 -7.97 25.83 -15.09
CA ALA A 322 -9.24 25.13 -15.23
C ALA A 322 -9.05 23.73 -15.83
N GLY A 323 -8.26 23.62 -16.91
CA GLY A 323 -7.95 22.33 -17.56
C GLY A 323 -7.23 21.36 -16.62
N ASN A 324 -6.21 21.84 -15.89
CA ASN A 324 -5.50 21.00 -14.90
C ASN A 324 -6.42 20.57 -13.76
N THR A 325 -7.27 21.47 -13.26
CA THR A 325 -8.22 21.16 -12.18
C THR A 325 -9.22 20.09 -12.64
N LEU A 326 -9.74 20.20 -13.86
CA LEU A 326 -10.65 19.22 -14.44
C LEU A 326 -9.98 17.85 -14.63
N TYR A 327 -8.73 17.84 -15.09
CA TYR A 327 -7.93 16.61 -15.18
C TYR A 327 -7.73 15.94 -13.81
N VAL A 328 -7.33 16.70 -12.78
CA VAL A 328 -7.16 16.17 -11.42
C VAL A 328 -8.48 15.65 -10.87
N CYS A 329 -9.58 16.37 -11.07
CA CYS A 329 -10.91 15.95 -10.65
C CYS A 329 -11.31 14.61 -11.32
N TRP A 330 -11.09 14.49 -12.63
CA TRP A 330 -11.33 13.25 -13.38
C TRP A 330 -10.53 12.07 -12.80
N VAL A 331 -9.23 12.27 -12.55
CA VAL A 331 -8.37 11.24 -11.95
C VAL A 331 -8.87 10.83 -10.57
N LEU A 332 -9.23 11.77 -9.70
CA LEU A 332 -9.73 11.49 -8.35
C LEU A 332 -11.03 10.69 -8.36
N VAL A 333 -11.95 11.00 -9.28
CA VAL A 333 -13.20 10.25 -9.46
C VAL A 333 -12.91 8.80 -9.87
N PHE A 334 -12.04 8.59 -10.85
CA PHE A 334 -11.67 7.25 -11.31
C PHE A 334 -10.79 6.46 -10.34
N MET A 335 -10.12 7.14 -9.42
CA MET A 335 -9.18 6.50 -8.48
C MET A 335 -9.86 5.47 -7.57
N LYS A 336 -11.13 5.71 -7.18
CA LYS A 336 -11.92 4.74 -6.41
C LYS A 336 -12.12 3.43 -7.18
N TYR A 337 -12.47 3.53 -8.47
CA TYR A 337 -12.68 2.38 -9.33
C TYR A 337 -11.37 1.64 -9.63
N ARG A 338 -10.29 2.39 -9.90
CA ARG A 338 -8.96 1.84 -10.11
C ARG A 338 -8.47 1.03 -8.89
N ARG A 339 -8.69 1.54 -7.68
CA ARG A 339 -8.29 0.84 -6.44
C ARG A 339 -8.92 -0.55 -6.33
N GLU A 340 -10.22 -0.65 -6.62
CA GLU A 340 -10.94 -1.93 -6.60
C GLU A 340 -10.38 -2.92 -7.63
N LEU A 341 -10.12 -2.46 -8.86
CA LEU A 341 -9.53 -3.28 -9.91
C LEU A 341 -8.11 -3.74 -9.58
N ASP A 342 -7.28 -2.85 -9.02
CA ASP A 342 -5.93 -3.19 -8.60
C ASP A 342 -5.96 -4.28 -7.53
N ILE A 343 -6.83 -4.19 -6.51
CA ILE A 343 -6.98 -5.22 -5.47
C ILE A 343 -7.34 -6.58 -6.08
N ARG A 344 -8.30 -6.63 -7.01
CA ARG A 344 -8.70 -7.86 -7.71
C ARG A 344 -7.55 -8.45 -8.53
N ARG A 345 -6.80 -7.61 -9.23
CA ARG A 345 -5.62 -8.02 -10.01
C ARG A 345 -4.51 -8.57 -9.11
N PHE A 346 -4.26 -7.96 -7.95
CA PHE A 346 -3.28 -8.46 -6.98
C PHE A 346 -3.67 -9.85 -6.45
N ALA A 347 -4.94 -10.05 -6.08
CA ALA A 347 -5.43 -11.33 -5.60
C ALA A 347 -5.27 -12.45 -6.65
N GLN A 348 -5.56 -12.15 -7.93
CA GLN A 348 -5.37 -13.11 -9.03
C GLN A 348 -3.89 -13.43 -9.28
N ALA A 349 -3.02 -12.42 -9.33
CA ALA A 349 -1.59 -12.60 -9.59
C ALA A 349 -0.89 -13.43 -8.49
N ALA A 350 -1.27 -13.24 -7.23
CA ALA A 350 -0.76 -14.03 -6.12
C ALA A 350 -1.18 -15.52 -6.19
N GLY A 351 -2.42 -15.77 -6.61
CA GLY A 351 -2.94 -17.14 -6.84
C GLY A 351 -2.22 -17.87 -7.99
N GLU A 352 -1.97 -17.18 -9.11
CA GLU A 352 -1.26 -17.74 -10.26
C GLU A 352 0.22 -18.06 -9.97
N GLN A 353 0.94 -17.18 -9.26
CA GLN A 353 2.34 -17.46 -8.92
C GLN A 353 2.47 -18.66 -7.97
N SER A 354 1.54 -18.80 -7.01
CA SER A 354 1.54 -19.92 -6.07
C SER A 354 1.28 -21.26 -6.78
N SER A 355 0.32 -21.30 -7.71
CA SER A 355 0.01 -22.52 -8.46
C SER A 355 1.14 -22.94 -9.39
N LEU A 356 1.80 -22.00 -10.08
CA LEU A 356 2.96 -22.30 -10.94
C LEU A 356 4.16 -22.86 -10.16
N ILE A 357 4.40 -22.36 -8.95
CA ILE A 357 5.48 -22.87 -8.08
C ILE A 357 5.14 -24.28 -7.57
N GLN A 358 3.89 -24.52 -7.16
CA GLN A 358 3.43 -25.86 -6.77
C GLN A 358 3.61 -26.87 -7.90
N ILE A 359 3.16 -26.55 -9.12
CA ILE A 359 3.31 -27.44 -10.29
C ILE A 359 4.79 -27.79 -10.56
N ARG A 360 5.72 -26.84 -10.43
CA ARG A 360 7.16 -27.12 -10.59
C ARG A 360 7.73 -27.98 -9.47
N ALA A 361 7.24 -27.82 -8.24
CA ALA A 361 7.66 -28.64 -7.11
C ALA A 361 7.15 -30.09 -7.27
N THR A 362 5.89 -30.27 -7.68
CA THR A 362 5.28 -31.60 -7.90
C THR A 362 5.88 -32.33 -9.10
N LYS A 363 6.46 -31.63 -10.09
CA LYS A 363 7.18 -32.26 -11.22
C LYS A 363 8.61 -32.69 -10.90
N ARG A 364 9.17 -32.31 -9.75
CA ARG A 364 10.56 -32.59 -9.35
C ARG A 364 10.67 -33.62 -8.21
N GLY A 365 9.56 -34.01 -7.59
CA GLY A 365 9.46 -35.19 -6.74
C GLY A 365 8.80 -36.31 -7.53
#